data_AF-A0A2H9SZD5-F1
#
_entry.id   AF-A0A2H9SZD5-F1
#
_cell.length_a   1.000
_cell.length_b   1.000
_cell.length_c   1.000
_cell.angle_alpha   90.00
_cell.angle_beta   90.00
_cell.angle_gamma   90.00
#
_symmetry.space_group_name_H-M   'P 1'
#
loop_
_entity.id
_entity.type
_entity.pdbx_description
1 polymer ?
#
loop_
_entity_poly.entity_id
_entity_poly.type
_entity_poly.pdbx_seq_one_letter_code
_entity_poly.pdbx_strand_id
1 'polypeptide(L)' 'MDIEQALKFLELDKTASIEDAEKAYKIKARQYHHDTHINNPAATANMHKANEAIKEVRYYI' A
#
# COMPACT_ATOMS: atom_id res chain seq x y z
N MET A 1 -7.95 0.13 -8.47
CA MET A 1 -7.81 1.31 -7.58
C MET A 1 -7.18 2.42 -8.41
N ASP A 2 -7.71 3.65 -8.40
CA ASP A 2 -7.11 4.78 -9.13
C ASP A 2 -5.83 5.30 -8.45
N ILE A 3 -4.95 5.96 -9.21
CA ILE A 3 -3.68 6.52 -8.69
C ILE A 3 -3.88 7.46 -7.48
N GLU A 4 -4.93 8.29 -7.48
CA GLU A 4 -5.23 9.18 -6.34
C GLU A 4 -5.63 8.40 -5.09
N GLN A 5 -6.34 7.29 -5.25
CA GLN A 5 -6.69 6.40 -4.15
C GLN A 5 -5.47 5.61 -3.65
N ALA A 6 -4.59 5.21 -4.56
CA ALA A 6 -3.34 4.52 -4.23
C ALA A 6 -2.41 5.42 -3.40
N LEU A 7 -2.19 6.66 -3.84
CA LEU A 7 -1.40 7.66 -3.12
C LEU A 7 -2.02 7.97 -1.75
N LYS A 8 -3.34 8.17 -1.69
CA LYS A 8 -4.04 8.39 -0.42
C LYS A 8 -3.94 7.20 0.53
N PHE A 9 -4.01 5.97 0.02
CA PHE A 9 -3.87 4.76 0.83
C PHE A 9 -2.45 4.60 1.40
N LEU A 10 -1.44 4.97 0.61
CA LEU A 10 -0.04 4.99 1.03
C LEU A 10 0.31 6.25 1.85
N GLU A 11 -0.64 7.18 2.04
CA GLU A 11 -0.43 8.46 2.74
C GLU A 11 0.67 9.30 2.09
N LEU A 12 0.67 9.34 0.76
CA LEU A 12 1.65 10.02 -0.08
C LEU A 12 1.00 11.13 -0.91
N ASP A 13 1.81 12.13 -1.23
CA ASP A 13 1.43 13.22 -2.13
C ASP A 13 1.65 12.82 -3.60
N LYS A 14 1.07 13.58 -4.54
CA LYS A 14 1.25 13.38 -5.98
C LYS A 14 2.68 13.61 -6.45
N THR A 15 3.50 14.27 -5.63
CA THR A 15 4.94 14.48 -5.88
C THR A 15 5.82 13.40 -5.23
N ALA A 16 5.24 12.40 -4.58
CA ALA A 16 6.01 11.34 -3.93
C ALA A 16 6.79 10.51 -4.95
N SER A 17 8.01 10.11 -4.62
CA SER A 17 8.81 9.25 -5.51
C SER A 17 8.41 7.78 -5.35
N ILE A 18 8.80 6.94 -6.31
CA ILE A 18 8.62 5.47 -6.22
C ILE A 18 9.25 4.94 -4.92
N GLU A 19 10.41 5.47 -4.52
CA GLU A 19 11.06 5.08 -3.26
C GLU A 19 10.22 5.38 -2.01
N ASP A 20 9.49 6.50 -1.99
CA ASP A 20 8.60 6.85 -0.89
C ASP A 20 7.37 5.93 -0.89
N ALA A 21 6.84 5.60 -2.07
CA ALA A 21 5.80 4.60 -2.26
C ALA A 21 6.21 3.23 -1.71
N GLU A 22 7.43 2.77 -2.00
CA GLU A 22 7.93 1.50 -1.48
C GLU A 22 8.13 1.51 0.03
N LYS A 23 8.59 2.63 0.62
CA LYS A 23 8.71 2.77 2.07
C LYS A 23 7.34 2.72 2.74
N ALA A 24 6.36 3.49 2.24
CA ALA A 24 5.00 3.50 2.75
C ALA A 24 4.34 2.11 2.62
N TYR A 25 4.50 1.46 1.47
CA TYR A 25 4.03 0.09 1.25
C TYR A 25 4.63 -0.88 2.27
N LYS A 26 5.94 -0.84 2.52
CA LYS A 26 6.60 -1.71 3.51
C LYS A 26 6.05 -1.50 4.92
N ILE A 27 5.70 -0.27 5.29
CA ILE A 27 5.08 0.03 6.60
C ILE A 27 3.69 -0.60 6.67
N LYS A 28 2.83 -0.37 5.67
CA LYS A 28 1.48 -0.96 5.61
C LYS A 28 1.52 -2.49 5.56
N ALA A 29 2.43 -3.07 4.77
CA ALA A 29 2.59 -4.52 4.66
C ALA A 29 3.02 -5.16 5.98
N ARG A 30 3.88 -4.49 6.78
CA ARG A 30 4.23 -4.93 8.13
C ARG A 30 3.05 -4.82 9.10
N GLN A 31 2.25 -3.75 8.99
CA GLN A 31 1.05 -3.57 9.82
C GLN A 31 0.00 -4.65 9.56
N TYR A 32 -0.19 -5.05 8.31
CA TYR A 32 -1.18 -6.06 7.92
C TYR A 32 -0.57 -7.47 7.76
N HIS A 33 0.67 -7.67 8.20
CA HIS A 33 1.37 -8.94 8.01
C HIS A 33 0.61 -10.06 8.71
N HIS A 34 0.47 -11.19 8.01
CA HIS A 34 -0.33 -12.33 8.46
C HIS A 34 0.15 -12.90 9.81
N ASP A 35 1.44 -12.75 10.10
CA ASP A 35 2.08 -13.20 11.34
C ASP A 35 1.53 -12.50 12.60
N THR A 36 1.15 -11.22 12.49
CA THR A 36 0.54 -10.46 13.59
C THR A 36 -0.99 -10.50 13.59
N HIS A 37 -1.61 -11.01 12.52
CA HIS A 37 -3.04 -10.99 12.27
C HIS A 37 -3.58 -12.34 11.77
N ILE A 38 -3.18 -13.44 12.43
CA ILE A 38 -3.70 -14.78 12.15
C ILE A 38 -5.24 -14.75 12.21
N ASN A 39 -5.89 -15.13 11.10
CA ASN A 39 -7.35 -15.18 10.89
C ASN A 39 -8.09 -13.83 10.82
N ASN A 40 -7.43 -12.71 10.50
CA ASN A 40 -8.13 -11.46 10.23
C ASN A 40 -8.34 -11.23 8.71
N PRO A 41 -9.55 -11.50 8.17
CA PRO A 41 -9.83 -11.28 6.75
C PRO A 41 -9.70 -9.81 6.33
N ALA A 42 -9.84 -8.86 7.27
CA ALA A 42 -9.63 -7.44 7.00
C ALA A 42 -8.16 -7.11 6.79
N ALA A 43 -7.23 -7.80 7.49
CA ALA A 43 -5.80 -7.64 7.28
C ALA A 43 -5.40 -8.13 5.87
N THR A 44 -5.92 -9.28 5.45
CA THR A 44 -5.73 -9.82 4.09
C THR A 44 -6.24 -8.84 3.03
N ALA A 45 -7.45 -8.28 3.21
CA ALA A 45 -8.00 -7.31 2.28
C ALA A 45 -7.18 -6.01 2.22
N ASN A 46 -6.67 -5.52 3.35
CA ASN A 46 -5.82 -4.33 3.39
C ASN A 46 -4.43 -4.58 2.80
N MET A 47 -3.88 -5.80 2.94
CA MET A 47 -2.65 -6.20 2.26
C MET A 47 -2.82 -6.24 0.74
N HIS A 48 -3.97 -6.75 0.25
CA HIS A 48 -4.29 -6.71 -1.18
C HIS A 48 -4.37 -5.26 -1.70
N LYS A 49 -5.02 -4.36 -0.95
CA LYS A 49 -5.06 -2.93 -1.28
C LYS A 49 -3.68 -2.30 -1.31
N ALA A 50 -2.81 -2.64 -0.36
CA ALA A 50 -1.42 -2.15 -0.35
C ALA A 50 -0.64 -2.60 -1.61
N ASN A 51 -0.82 -3.86 -2.03
CA ASN A 51 -0.20 -4.39 -3.25
C ASN A 51 -0.71 -3.70 -4.51
N GLU A 52 -2.02 -3.46 -4.61
CA GLU A 52 -2.61 -2.72 -5.72
C GLU A 52 -2.09 -1.28 -5.75
N ALA A 53 -2.02 -0.62 -4.59
CA ALA A 53 -1.57 0.76 -4.50
C ALA A 53 -0.13 0.94 -4.99
N ILE A 54 0.81 0.10 -4.56
CA ILE A 54 2.20 0.21 -4.99
C ILE A 54 2.39 -0.14 -6.47
N LYS A 55 1.59 -1.07 -7.00
CA LYS A 55 1.61 -1.42 -8.42
C LYS A 55 1.15 -0.24 -9.28
N GLU A 56 0.08 0.44 -8.86
CA GLU A 56 -0.45 1.61 -9.57
C GLU A 56 0.55 2.76 -9.54
N VAL A 57 1.13 3.05 -8.37
CA VAL A 57 2.14 4.12 -8.23
C VAL A 57 3.36 3.85 -9.08
N ARG A 58 3.85 2.60 -9.15
CA ARG A 58 4.98 2.20 -10.01
C ARG A 58 4.69 2.29 -11.51
N TYR A 59 3.42 2.25 -11.91
CA TYR A 59 3.05 2.34 -13.32
C TYR A 59 2.91 3.78 -13.80
N TYR A 60 2.50 4.69 -12.90
CA TYR A 60 2.22 6.09 -13.23
C TYR A 60 3.33 7.09 -12.88
N ILE A 61 4.22 6.76 -11.95
CA ILE A 61 5.41 7.55 -11.58
C ILE A 61 6.64 6.93 -12.25
#